data_AF-A0A353HVQ9-F1
#
_entry.id   AF-A0A353HVQ9-F1
#
_cell.length_a   1.000
_cell.length_b   1.000
_cell.length_c   1.000
_cell.angle_alpha   90.00
_cell.angle_beta   90.00
_cell.angle_gamma   90.00
#
_symmetry.space_group_name_H-M   'P 1'
#
loop_
_entity.id
_entity.type
_entity.pdbx_description
1 polymer ?
#
loop_
_entity_poly.entity_id
_entity_poly.type
_entity_poly.pdbx_seq_one_letter_code
_entity_poly.pdbx_strand_id
1 'polypeptide(L)'
;ERIRHQMEEAKRQSNWQQVSELQYGRLPELEAQLKHAEEAASRNEGEAEKPKLLRTQVGAEEIAEVVSRATGIPVSRMMQGERDKLLHIEEKLHERVVGQDEAIEAVSDAIRRSRAGLSDPNRPYGSFMFLGPTGVGK
;
A
#
# COMPACT_ATOMS: atom_id res chain seq x y z
N GLU A 1 8.82 3.26 23.59
CA GLU A 1 8.66 4.72 23.35
C GLU A 1 9.07 5.61 24.54
N ARG A 2 8.60 5.35 25.76
CA ARG A 2 8.91 6.17 26.95
C ARG A 2 10.40 6.42 27.22
N ILE A 3 11.26 5.39 27.07
CA ILE A 3 12.71 5.51 27.25
C ILE A 3 13.36 6.40 26.18
N ARG A 4 12.90 6.33 24.93
CA ARG A 4 13.41 7.18 23.86
C ARG A 4 13.10 8.66 24.15
N HIS A 5 11.92 8.96 24.67
CA HIS A 5 11.56 10.31 25.11
C HIS A 5 12.41 10.78 26.30
N GLN A 6 12.64 9.92 27.30
CA GLN A 6 13.50 10.24 28.45
C GLN A 6 14.96 10.49 28.06
N MET A 7 15.47 9.74 27.07
CA MET A 7 16.81 9.98 26.50
C MET A 7 16.88 11.34 25.79
N GLU A 8 15.85 11.72 25.03
CA GLU A 8 15.80 13.04 24.39
C GLU A 8 15.75 14.16 25.43
N GLU A 9 14.98 14.01 26.50
CA GLU A 9 14.93 14.97 27.61
C GLU A 9 16.27 15.09 28.34
N ALA A 10 16.90 13.97 28.68
CA ALA A 10 18.21 13.95 29.33
C ALA A 10 19.31 14.57 28.44
N LYS A 11 19.23 14.36 27.11
CA LYS A 11 20.10 15.00 26.13
C LYS A 11 19.88 16.52 26.08
N ARG A 12 18.62 16.99 26.12
CA ARG A 12 18.28 18.42 26.21
C ARG A 12 18.82 19.06 27.50
N GLN A 13 18.84 18.31 28.60
CA GLN A 13 19.34 18.76 29.90
C GLN A 13 20.87 18.59 30.07
N SER A 14 21.59 18.17 29.01
CA SER A 14 23.04 17.87 29.05
C SER A 14 23.44 16.81 30.11
N ASN A 15 22.51 15.95 30.54
CA ASN A 15 22.78 14.88 31.50
C ASN A 15 23.23 13.60 30.77
N TRP A 16 24.52 13.58 30.41
CA TRP A 16 25.11 12.47 29.65
C TRP A 16 25.18 11.15 30.42
N GLN A 17 25.21 11.20 31.76
CA GLN A 17 25.20 10.01 32.61
C GLN A 17 23.89 9.23 32.44
N GLN A 18 22.76 9.92 32.55
CA GLN A 18 21.43 9.31 32.37
C GLN A 18 21.20 8.81 30.95
N VAL A 19 21.71 9.52 29.94
CA VAL A 19 21.63 9.07 28.54
C VAL A 19 22.36 7.73 28.37
N SER A 20 23.58 7.62 28.91
CA SER A 20 24.37 6.38 28.81
C SER A 20 23.69 5.21 29.53
N GLU A 21 23.13 5.43 30.71
CA GLU A 21 22.41 4.40 31.47
C GLU A 21 21.16 3.91 30.73
N LEU A 22 20.38 4.83 30.16
CA LEU A 22 19.19 4.48 29.39
C LEU A 22 19.55 3.78 28.07
N GLN A 23 20.60 4.25 27.38
CA GLN A 23 21.00 3.75 26.06
C GLN A 23 21.65 2.37 26.13
N TYR A 24 22.52 2.12 27.11
CA TYR A 24 23.30 0.86 27.19
C TYR A 24 22.79 -0.12 28.24
N GLY A 25 21.99 0.32 29.20
CA GLY A 25 21.37 -0.56 30.19
C GLY A 25 19.94 -0.92 29.81
N ARG A 26 19.04 0.07 29.93
CA ARG A 26 17.60 -0.21 29.96
C ARG A 26 16.96 -0.38 28.59
N LEU A 27 17.46 0.31 27.56
CA LEU A 27 16.92 0.19 26.21
C LEU A 27 17.17 -1.20 25.59
N PRO A 28 18.39 -1.79 25.65
CA PRO A 28 18.63 -3.13 25.11
C PRO A 28 17.83 -4.21 25.83
N GLU A 29 17.65 -4.11 27.15
CA GLU A 29 16.83 -5.05 27.93
C GLU A 29 15.36 -5.05 27.48
N LEU A 30 14.78 -3.86 27.32
CA LEU A 30 13.39 -3.73 26.87
C LEU A 30 13.22 -4.16 25.41
N GLU A 31 14.18 -3.86 24.53
CA GLU A 31 14.14 -4.31 23.14
C GLU A 31 14.28 -5.84 23.05
N ALA A 32 15.11 -6.47 23.88
CA ALA A 32 15.20 -7.92 23.98
C ALA A 32 13.91 -8.56 24.50
N GLN A 33 13.29 -7.98 25.53
CA GLN A 33 12.00 -8.44 26.05
C GLN A 33 10.89 -8.33 25.01
N LEU A 34 10.87 -7.24 24.25
CA LEU A 34 9.89 -7.00 23.20
C LEU A 34 10.08 -8.01 22.05
N LYS A 35 11.33 -8.25 21.64
CA LYS A 35 11.66 -9.27 20.64
C LYS A 35 11.27 -10.68 21.08
N HIS A 36 11.53 -11.05 22.34
CA HIS A 36 11.11 -12.34 22.89
C HIS A 36 9.58 -12.49 22.92
N ALA A 37 8.85 -11.41 23.26
CA ALA A 37 7.39 -11.41 23.26
C ALA A 37 6.81 -11.51 21.84
N GLU A 38 7.41 -10.83 20.86
CA GLU A 38 7.05 -10.92 19.44
C GLU A 38 7.34 -12.31 18.85
N GLU A 39 8.49 -12.91 19.19
CA GLU A 39 8.83 -14.29 18.80
C GLU A 39 7.88 -15.32 19.43
N ALA A 40 7.45 -15.10 20.68
CA ALA A 40 6.45 -15.95 21.32
C ALA A 40 5.05 -15.78 20.69
N ALA A 41 4.69 -14.56 20.30
CA ALA A 41 3.42 -14.26 19.62
C ALA A 41 3.37 -14.86 18.20
N SER A 42 4.48 -14.81 17.46
CA SER A 42 4.60 -15.38 16.10
C SER A 42 4.66 -16.91 16.09
N ARG A 43 5.27 -17.56 17.09
CA ARG A 43 5.23 -19.05 17.21
C ARG A 43 3.82 -19.60 17.45
N ASN A 44 2.93 -18.82 18.05
CA ASN A 44 1.52 -19.18 18.22
C ASN A 44 0.69 -19.00 16.94
N GLU A 45 1.27 -18.54 15.82
CA GLU A 45 0.59 -18.44 14.53
C GLU A 45 0.52 -19.77 13.77
N GLY A 46 1.24 -20.81 14.25
CA GLY A 46 1.23 -22.16 13.67
C GLY A 46 0.10 -23.09 14.13
N GLU A 47 -0.64 -22.75 15.19
CA GLU A 47 -1.80 -23.52 15.65
C GLU A 47 -3.11 -22.93 15.09
N ALA A 48 -3.46 -23.39 13.90
CA ALA A 48 -4.79 -23.23 13.33
C ALA A 48 -5.83 -23.91 14.23
N GLU A 49 -6.70 -23.14 14.91
CA GLU A 49 -8.12 -23.49 15.19
C GLU A 49 -8.88 -22.56 16.16
N LYS A 50 -8.32 -21.46 16.69
CA LYS A 50 -9.10 -20.55 17.57
C LYS A 50 -9.45 -19.23 16.89
N PRO A 51 -10.72 -18.76 16.97
CA PRO A 51 -11.10 -17.47 16.41
C PRO A 51 -10.32 -16.36 17.10
N LYS A 52 -9.42 -15.72 16.34
CA LYS A 52 -8.55 -14.62 16.79
C LYS A 52 -9.44 -13.39 17.01
N LEU A 53 -9.94 -13.20 18.24
CA LEU A 53 -10.79 -12.06 18.63
C LEU A 53 -10.03 -10.72 18.62
N LEU A 54 -8.70 -10.74 18.54
CA LEU A 54 -7.84 -9.56 18.48
C LEU A 54 -6.78 -9.75 17.38
N ARG A 55 -7.00 -9.12 16.22
CA ARG A 55 -5.97 -8.92 15.18
C ARG A 55 -5.20 -7.65 15.56
N THR A 56 -3.97 -7.81 16.03
CA THR A 56 -3.07 -6.70 16.43
C THR A 56 -2.12 -6.25 15.32
N GLN A 57 -2.18 -6.87 14.13
CA GLN A 57 -1.34 -6.52 12.98
C GLN A 57 -2.17 -5.79 11.92
N VAL A 58 -1.59 -4.73 11.36
CA VAL A 58 -2.16 -4.00 10.22
C VAL A 58 -1.59 -4.62 8.93
N GLY A 59 -2.43 -5.31 8.18
CA GLY A 59 -2.12 -5.87 6.86
C GLY A 59 -2.81 -5.09 5.73
N ALA A 60 -2.70 -5.63 4.52
CA ALA A 60 -3.30 -5.03 3.33
C ALA A 60 -4.84 -4.99 3.39
N GLU A 61 -5.47 -5.98 4.03
CA GLU A 61 -6.92 -6.08 4.19
C GLU A 61 -7.46 -4.96 5.09
N GLU A 62 -6.79 -4.70 6.22
CA GLU A 62 -7.17 -3.65 7.17
C GLU A 62 -7.04 -2.26 6.53
N ILE A 63 -5.97 -2.03 5.76
CA ILE A 63 -5.79 -0.78 4.99
C ILE A 63 -6.91 -0.63 3.96
N ALA A 64 -7.20 -1.70 3.21
CA ALA A 64 -8.23 -1.68 2.17
C ALA A 64 -9.62 -1.42 2.75
N GLU A 65 -9.95 -1.93 3.94
CA GLU A 65 -11.23 -1.66 4.60
C GLU A 65 -11.40 -0.17 4.94
N VAL A 66 -10.35 0.46 5.49
CA VAL A 66 -10.37 1.89 5.81
C VAL A 66 -10.53 2.73 4.54
N VAL A 67 -9.77 2.43 3.49
CA VAL A 67 -9.84 3.16 2.22
C VAL A 67 -11.18 2.91 1.52
N SER A 68 -11.73 1.71 1.61
CA SER A 68 -13.04 1.35 1.06
C SER A 68 -14.15 2.19 1.68
N ARG A 69 -14.15 2.35 3.01
CA ARG A 69 -15.12 3.20 3.72
C ARG A 69 -15.00 4.67 3.33
N ALA A 70 -13.78 5.15 3.08
CA ALA A 70 -13.53 6.53 2.68
C ALA A 70 -13.91 6.82 1.21
N THR A 71 -13.68 5.86 0.31
CA THR A 71 -13.84 6.05 -1.16
C THR A 71 -15.13 5.46 -1.73
N GLY A 72 -15.81 4.60 -0.98
CA GLY A 72 -16.96 3.83 -1.46
C GLY A 72 -16.60 2.71 -2.45
N ILE A 73 -15.31 2.47 -2.71
CA ILE A 73 -14.84 1.43 -3.63
C ILE A 73 -14.77 0.10 -2.86
N PRO A 74 -15.44 -0.98 -3.30
CA PRO A 74 -15.41 -2.26 -2.59
C PRO A 74 -14.01 -2.82 -2.47
N VAL A 75 -13.69 -3.41 -1.30
CA VAL A 75 -12.39 -4.07 -1.04
C VAL A 75 -12.06 -5.10 -2.11
N SER A 76 -13.04 -5.87 -2.59
CA SER A 76 -12.85 -6.83 -3.70
C SER A 76 -12.29 -6.18 -4.97
N ARG A 77 -12.70 -4.95 -5.30
CA ARG A 77 -12.14 -4.21 -6.44
C ARG A 77 -10.75 -3.66 -6.15
N MET A 78 -10.43 -3.34 -4.89
CA MET A 78 -9.12 -2.83 -4.50
C MET A 78 -8.08 -3.94 -4.45
N MET A 79 -8.47 -5.11 -3.93
CA MET A 79 -7.63 -6.30 -3.84
C MET A 79 -7.39 -6.99 -5.19
N GLN A 80 -8.18 -6.68 -6.21
CA GLN A 80 -7.88 -7.14 -7.57
C GLN A 80 -6.57 -6.53 -8.06
N GLY A 81 -5.64 -7.41 -8.44
CA GLY A 81 -4.30 -7.06 -8.90
C GLY A 81 -4.32 -6.08 -10.06
N GLU A 82 -3.45 -5.08 -10.00
CA GLU A 82 -3.31 -4.07 -11.05
C GLU A 82 -2.99 -4.69 -12.41
N ARG A 83 -2.18 -5.76 -12.42
CA ARG A 83 -1.82 -6.48 -13.64
C ARG A 83 -3.04 -7.10 -14.34
N ASP A 84 -3.94 -7.73 -13.59
CA ASP A 84 -5.14 -8.35 -14.15
C ASP A 84 -6.12 -7.30 -14.68
N LYS A 85 -6.21 -6.14 -14.03
CA LYS A 85 -7.01 -5.00 -14.54
C LYS A 85 -6.49 -4.49 -15.87
N LEU A 86 -5.16 -4.43 -16.02
CA LEU A 86 -4.52 -3.96 -17.25
C LEU A 86 -4.63 -4.97 -18.41
N LEU A 87 -4.64 -6.28 -18.10
CA LEU A 87 -4.85 -7.33 -19.09
C LEU A 87 -6.25 -7.25 -19.72
N HIS A 88 -7.28 -6.95 -18.93
CA HIS A 88 -8.68 -6.89 -19.38
C HIS A 88 -9.18 -5.44 -19.59
N ILE A 89 -8.28 -4.47 -19.75
CA ILE A 89 -8.66 -3.06 -19.84
C ILE A 89 -9.48 -2.75 -21.09
N GLU A 90 -9.18 -3.39 -22.22
CA GLU A 90 -9.90 -3.23 -23.49
C GLU A 90 -11.33 -3.74 -23.38
N GLU A 91 -11.50 -4.97 -22.89
CA GLU A 91 -12.81 -5.57 -22.62
C GLU A 91 -13.66 -4.66 -21.73
N LYS A 92 -13.04 -4.09 -20.69
CA LYS A 92 -13.70 -3.15 -19.77
C LYS A 92 -14.09 -1.83 -20.43
N LEU A 93 -13.33 -1.35 -21.41
CA LEU A 93 -13.68 -0.15 -22.18
C LEU A 93 -14.82 -0.44 -23.15
N HIS A 94 -14.83 -1.62 -23.79
CA HIS A 94 -15.90 -2.07 -24.68
C HIS A 94 -17.26 -2.26 -23.99
N GLU A 95 -17.30 -2.51 -22.67
CA GLU A 95 -18.55 -2.52 -21.91
C GLU A 95 -19.30 -1.18 -21.97
N ARG A 96 -18.61 -0.07 -22.28
CA ARG A 96 -19.18 1.29 -22.28
C ARG A 96 -19.04 2.02 -23.60
N VAL A 97 -18.04 1.67 -24.41
CA VAL A 97 -17.76 2.29 -25.70
C VAL A 97 -18.05 1.26 -26.79
N VAL A 98 -19.04 1.58 -27.63
CA VAL A 98 -19.45 0.73 -28.73
C VAL A 98 -18.66 1.11 -29.98
N GLY A 99 -17.97 0.13 -30.58
CA GLY A 99 -17.02 0.37 -31.66
C GLY A 99 -15.76 1.10 -31.17
N GLN A 100 -15.11 1.85 -32.07
CA GLN A 100 -13.86 2.57 -31.77
C GLN A 100 -12.69 1.65 -31.37
N ASP A 101 -12.61 0.46 -31.96
CA ASP A 101 -11.61 -0.57 -31.61
C ASP A 101 -10.18 -0.01 -31.64
N GLU A 102 -9.83 0.73 -32.69
CA GLU A 102 -8.51 1.36 -32.86
C GLU A 102 -8.18 2.37 -31.75
N ALA A 103 -9.17 3.17 -31.32
CA ALA A 103 -8.95 4.15 -30.26
C ALA A 103 -8.80 3.47 -28.89
N ILE A 104 -9.57 2.42 -28.63
CA ILE A 104 -9.51 1.63 -27.40
C ILE A 104 -8.17 0.90 -27.31
N GLU A 105 -7.72 0.27 -28.39
CA GLU A 105 -6.41 -0.40 -28.48
C GLU A 105 -5.27 0.60 -28.22
N ALA A 106 -5.26 1.74 -28.91
CA ALA A 106 -4.21 2.76 -28.76
C ALA A 106 -4.11 3.32 -27.33
N VAL A 107 -5.25 3.57 -26.67
CA VAL A 107 -5.29 4.04 -25.28
C VAL A 107 -4.81 2.94 -24.33
N SER A 108 -5.27 1.71 -24.51
CA SER A 108 -4.92 0.56 -23.68
C SER A 108 -3.42 0.26 -23.74
N ASP A 109 -2.83 0.31 -24.93
CA ASP A 109 -1.39 0.12 -25.14
C ASP A 109 -0.53 1.19 -24.48
N ALA A 110 -0.95 2.46 -24.56
CA ALA A 110 -0.24 3.54 -23.89
C ALA A 110 -0.27 3.38 -22.37
N ILE A 111 -1.43 3.04 -21.79
CA ILE A 111 -1.56 2.78 -20.35
C ILE A 111 -0.71 1.57 -19.94
N ARG A 112 -0.75 0.46 -20.68
CA ARG A 112 0.07 -0.73 -20.42
C ARG A 112 1.57 -0.43 -20.48
N ARG A 113 2.04 0.28 -21.50
CA ARG A 113 3.46 0.69 -21.61
C ARG A 113 3.91 1.54 -20.43
N SER A 114 3.07 2.50 -20.03
CA SER A 114 3.39 3.35 -18.90
C SER A 114 3.48 2.57 -17.59
N ARG A 115 2.55 1.64 -17.35
CA ARG A 115 2.55 0.79 -16.14
C ARG A 115 3.65 -0.26 -16.14
N ALA A 116 4.11 -0.70 -17.31
CA ALA A 116 5.27 -1.56 -17.46
C ALA A 116 6.62 -0.84 -17.26
N GLY A 117 6.61 0.49 -17.03
CA GLY A 117 7.83 1.28 -16.88
C GLY A 117 8.61 1.48 -18.19
N LEU A 118 7.97 1.24 -19.34
CA LEU A 118 8.55 1.43 -20.67
C LEU A 118 8.44 2.89 -21.15
N SER A 119 7.74 3.74 -20.41
CA SER A 119 7.57 5.17 -20.69
C SER A 119 8.45 6.02 -19.79
N ASP A 120 8.82 7.22 -20.26
CA ASP A 120 9.57 8.21 -19.48
C ASP A 120 8.80 8.62 -18.19
N PRO A 121 9.39 8.47 -16.99
CA PRO A 121 8.76 8.84 -15.72
C PRO A 121 8.37 10.32 -15.62
N ASN A 122 9.01 11.21 -16.39
CA ASN A 122 8.73 12.65 -16.37
C ASN A 122 7.59 13.06 -17.32
N ARG A 123 6.96 12.09 -18.00
CA ARG A 123 5.87 12.32 -18.95
C ARG A 123 4.56 11.75 -18.42
N PRO A 124 3.41 12.32 -18.82
CA PRO A 124 2.11 11.75 -18.48
C PRO A 124 1.99 10.33 -19.04
N TYR A 125 1.17 9.51 -18.37
CA TYR A 125 0.94 8.11 -18.74
C TYR A 125 0.48 7.92 -20.19
N GLY A 126 -0.22 8.90 -20.75
CA GLY A 126 -0.57 8.99 -22.16
C GLY A 126 -1.01 10.41 -22.52
N SER A 127 -0.76 10.81 -23.77
CA SER A 127 -1.28 12.04 -24.36
C SER A 127 -1.97 11.67 -25.66
N PHE A 128 -3.27 11.93 -25.72
CA PHE A 128 -4.13 11.50 -26.81
C PHE A 128 -4.82 12.70 -27.43
N MET A 129 -4.97 12.68 -28.75
CA MET A 129 -5.77 13.64 -29.50
C MET A 129 -6.82 12.86 -30.27
N PHE A 130 -8.06 12.87 -29.78
CA PHE A 130 -9.16 12.18 -30.44
C PHE A 130 -9.74 13.05 -31.56
N LEU A 131 -9.70 12.54 -32.79
CA LEU A 131 -10.21 13.22 -33.98
C LEU A 131 -11.38 12.42 -34.54
N GLY A 132 -12.48 13.10 -34.86
CA GLY A 132 -13.65 12.45 -35.46
C GLY A 132 -14.94 13.27 -35.31
N PRO A 133 -16.07 12.80 -35.86
CA PRO A 133 -17.37 13.44 -35.77
C PRO A 133 -17.89 13.52 -34.32
N THR A 134 -18.81 14.44 -34.02
CA THR A 134 -19.39 14.59 -32.67
C THR A 134 -20.31 13.41 -32.32
N GLY A 135 -20.43 13.09 -31.03
CA GLY A 135 -21.37 12.06 -30.55
C GLY A 135 -20.93 10.59 -30.72
N VAL A 136 -19.71 10.32 -31.18
CA VAL A 136 -19.21 8.95 -31.44
C VAL A 136 -18.39 8.31 -30.30
N GLY A 137 -18.37 8.94 -29.11
CA GLY A 137 -17.68 8.40 -27.94
C GLY A 137 -16.20 8.76 -27.80
N LYS A 138 -15.79 9.95 -28.29
CA LYS A 138 -14.56 10.62 -27.82
C LYS A 138 -14.74 11.09 -26.38
#